data_AF-A0A8H7KV09-F1
#
_entry.id   AF-A0A8H7KV09-F1
#
_cell.length_a   1.000
_cell.length_b   1.000
_cell.length_c   1.000
_cell.angle_alpha   90.00
_cell.angle_beta   90.00
_cell.angle_gamma   90.00
#
_symmetry.space_group_name_H-M   'P 1'
#
loop_
_entity.id
_entity.type
_entity.pdbx_description
1 polymer ?
#
loop_
_entity_poly.entity_id
_entity_poly.type
_entity_poly.pdbx_seq_one_letter_code
_entity_poly.pdbx_strand_id
1 'polypeptide(L)'
;LTTLDAADAGVSAFRPHVVPTVKAHPAGAPAPAGKDRCACAAPPAGQDAFASSWGYAPPWDPAWTREEIYKEECRRLCWSALTLVAGHSSQSVAFDKEPAQFFLTDPGNYALLFPGEVSDRETRSAMSPKDSVWALYCRVMLLWNFTTRLSGDALADRPRAEYAYEVWVETQTIQDALDMHVCNLDTALLYMCREYLYNTRVTVTRTLRSLQGSESGIPHQPVFSRKEAEEWLYYQDQVIKRVKASIPHLGEPQGHLLTRRPFHVTWFSSQLAICLSLWNNDRSLSTALELGKSVLALLDILNALWPCQALQARADDMRQRLSEACTASGVPQPLPADFALPAILKAPA
;
A
#
# COMPACT_ATOMS: atom_id res chain seq x y z
N LEU A 1 3.18 -22.78 6.10
CA LEU A 1 3.06 -22.24 4.73
C LEU A 1 4.07 -21.11 4.46
N THR A 2 4.28 -20.16 5.38
CA THR A 2 5.22 -19.02 5.21
C THR A 2 6.70 -19.40 5.16
N THR A 3 7.05 -20.67 5.41
CA THR A 3 8.42 -21.19 5.37
C THR A 3 8.58 -22.32 4.35
N LEU A 4 7.65 -22.42 3.38
CA LEU A 4 7.63 -23.49 2.38
C LEU A 4 8.93 -23.58 1.58
N ASP A 5 9.57 -22.45 1.31
CA ASP A 5 10.77 -22.35 0.50
C ASP A 5 12.06 -22.22 1.34
N ALA A 6 12.02 -22.57 2.64
CA ALA A 6 13.16 -22.40 3.54
C ALA A 6 14.44 -23.14 3.09
N ALA A 7 14.31 -24.17 2.26
CA ALA A 7 15.43 -24.91 1.68
C ALA A 7 15.93 -24.35 0.33
N ASP A 8 15.23 -23.39 -0.28
CA ASP A 8 15.64 -22.76 -1.55
C ASP A 8 16.76 -21.75 -1.31
N ALA A 9 17.86 -21.87 -2.06
CA ALA A 9 19.05 -21.04 -1.87
C ALA A 9 18.83 -19.54 -2.19
N GLY A 10 17.85 -19.21 -3.02
CA GLY A 10 17.49 -17.85 -3.37
C GLY A 10 16.34 -17.27 -2.53
N VAL A 11 15.87 -17.99 -1.51
CA VAL A 11 14.78 -17.50 -0.65
C VAL A 11 15.23 -16.30 0.18
N SER A 12 14.34 -15.32 0.30
CA SER A 12 14.52 -14.25 1.28
C SER A 12 14.00 -14.75 2.62
N ALA A 13 14.92 -14.92 3.58
CA ALA A 13 14.60 -15.25 4.96
C ALA A 13 15.02 -14.09 5.86
N PHE A 14 14.17 -13.74 6.81
CA PHE A 14 14.39 -12.62 7.72
C PHE A 14 14.62 -13.13 9.12
N ARG A 15 15.47 -12.44 9.88
CA ARG A 15 15.68 -12.77 11.29
C ARG A 15 14.66 -12.01 12.14
N PRO A 16 14.17 -12.61 13.24
CA PRO A 16 13.40 -11.86 14.23
C PRO A 16 14.16 -10.61 14.70
N HIS A 17 13.44 -9.51 14.91
CA HIS A 17 14.00 -8.26 15.42
C HIS A 17 15.12 -7.65 14.54
N VAL A 18 15.10 -7.91 13.24
CA VAL A 18 16.00 -7.28 12.25
C VAL A 18 15.16 -6.64 11.15
N VAL A 19 15.58 -5.47 10.65
CA VAL A 19 14.91 -4.81 9.53
C VAL A 19 14.87 -5.76 8.33
N PRO A 20 13.69 -6.00 7.72
CA PRO A 20 13.56 -6.93 6.61
C PRO A 20 14.18 -6.32 5.35
N THR A 21 15.46 -6.59 5.14
CA THR A 21 16.22 -6.14 3.98
C THR A 21 16.38 -7.29 2.98
N VAL A 22 16.30 -6.97 1.69
CA VAL A 22 16.49 -7.96 0.62
C VAL A 22 17.70 -7.56 -0.22
N LYS A 23 18.67 -8.48 -0.33
CA LYS A 23 19.82 -8.31 -1.22
C LYS A 23 19.39 -8.58 -2.66
N ALA A 24 18.94 -7.54 -3.34
CA ALA A 24 18.47 -7.66 -4.72
C ALA A 24 19.61 -7.94 -5.72
N HIS A 25 20.83 -7.46 -5.46
CA HIS A 25 21.99 -7.68 -6.31
C HIS A 25 23.14 -8.39 -5.58
N PRO A 26 23.85 -9.34 -6.22
CA PRO A 26 25.15 -9.76 -5.73
C PRO A 26 26.10 -8.57 -5.76
N ALA A 27 26.83 -8.35 -4.66
CA ALA A 27 27.84 -7.30 -4.58
C ALA A 27 28.84 -7.44 -5.74
N GLY A 28 28.92 -6.44 -6.61
CA GLY A 28 29.84 -6.40 -7.75
C GLY A 28 29.22 -6.67 -9.13
N ALA A 29 27.91 -6.94 -9.23
CA ALA A 29 27.25 -6.90 -10.54
C ALA A 29 27.23 -5.44 -11.05
N PRO A 30 27.68 -5.16 -12.30
CA PRO A 30 27.61 -3.81 -12.84
C PRO A 30 26.15 -3.36 -12.83
N ALA A 31 25.89 -2.18 -12.25
CA ALA A 31 24.62 -1.52 -12.42
C ALA A 31 24.32 -1.46 -13.93
N PRO A 32 23.10 -1.77 -14.38
CA PRO A 32 22.78 -1.74 -15.80
C PRO A 32 23.19 -0.38 -16.38
N ALA A 33 24.19 -0.41 -17.25
CA ALA A 33 24.79 0.79 -17.81
C ALA A 33 23.86 1.35 -18.89
N GLY A 34 22.91 2.19 -18.49
CA GLY A 34 21.97 2.84 -19.40
C GLY A 34 20.65 3.15 -18.73
N LYS A 35 19.85 4.04 -19.33
CA LYS A 35 18.42 4.19 -19.03
C LYS A 35 17.64 2.98 -19.57
N ASP A 36 18.15 1.79 -19.33
CA ASP A 36 17.59 0.56 -19.85
C ASP A 36 16.40 0.18 -18.98
N ARG A 37 15.26 0.44 -19.60
CA ARG A 37 13.87 0.26 -19.20
C ARG A 37 13.66 -1.06 -18.44
N CYS A 38 12.67 -1.09 -17.53
CA CYS A 38 12.37 -2.30 -16.77
C CYS A 38 12.26 -3.54 -17.67
N ALA A 39 12.74 -4.67 -17.18
CA ALA A 39 12.72 -5.96 -17.89
C ALA A 39 11.37 -6.68 -17.79
N CYS A 40 10.32 -5.97 -17.40
CA CYS A 40 8.99 -6.51 -17.24
C CYS A 40 8.43 -6.92 -18.61
N ALA A 41 7.90 -8.14 -18.71
CA ALA A 41 7.23 -8.60 -19.93
C ALA A 41 6.07 -7.64 -20.27
N ALA A 42 5.97 -7.23 -21.54
CA ALA A 42 4.87 -6.38 -21.98
C ALA A 42 3.54 -7.12 -21.75
N PRO A 43 2.47 -6.44 -21.30
CA PRO A 43 1.16 -7.06 -21.21
C PRO A 43 0.74 -7.57 -22.60
N PRO A 44 0.03 -8.71 -22.69
CA PRO A 44 -0.36 -9.29 -23.97
C PRO A 44 -1.17 -8.29 -24.80
N ALA A 45 -0.85 -8.21 -26.10
CA ALA A 45 -1.48 -7.27 -27.02
C ALA A 45 -3.00 -7.46 -27.06
N GLY A 46 -3.76 -6.39 -26.81
CA GLY A 46 -5.23 -6.38 -26.85
C GLY A 46 -5.93 -6.35 -25.49
N GLN A 47 -5.22 -6.34 -24.37
CA GLN A 47 -5.83 -5.96 -23.09
C GLN A 47 -5.91 -4.43 -22.97
N ASP A 48 -7.10 -3.93 -22.63
CA ASP A 48 -7.27 -2.52 -22.27
C ASP A 48 -6.29 -2.15 -21.16
N ALA A 49 -5.44 -1.16 -21.41
CA ALA A 49 -4.44 -0.67 -20.44
C ALA A 49 -5.06 -0.34 -19.07
N PHE A 50 -6.36 0.01 -19.05
CA PHE A 50 -7.11 0.27 -17.84
C PHE A 50 -7.44 -1.02 -17.05
N ALA A 51 -7.86 -2.10 -17.72
CA ALA A 51 -8.20 -3.38 -17.11
C ALA A 51 -6.96 -4.13 -16.59
N SER A 52 -5.82 -4.02 -17.30
CA SER A 52 -4.54 -4.63 -16.87
C SER A 52 -3.94 -3.96 -15.63
N SER A 53 -4.28 -2.69 -15.37
CA SER A 53 -3.57 -1.83 -14.42
C SER A 53 -3.82 -2.12 -12.93
N TRP A 54 -4.73 -3.05 -12.60
CA TRP A 54 -5.11 -3.45 -11.23
C TRP A 54 -5.33 -4.97 -11.07
N GLY A 55 -4.93 -5.77 -12.07
CA GLY A 55 -5.26 -7.20 -12.15
C GLY A 55 -4.15 -8.07 -12.72
N TYR A 56 -2.92 -7.55 -12.84
CA TYR A 56 -1.81 -8.30 -13.42
C TYR A 56 -1.30 -9.34 -12.42
N ALA A 57 -1.91 -10.52 -12.39
CA ALA A 57 -1.35 -11.63 -11.63
C ALA A 57 -0.03 -12.10 -12.29
N PRO A 58 1.00 -12.48 -11.51
CA PRO A 58 2.20 -13.06 -12.09
C PRO A 58 1.83 -14.28 -12.97
N PRO A 59 2.47 -14.44 -14.14
CA PRO A 59 2.12 -15.50 -15.06
C PRO A 59 2.32 -16.88 -14.44
N TRP A 60 1.52 -17.83 -14.87
CA TRP A 60 1.74 -19.26 -14.60
C TRP A 60 2.56 -19.83 -15.75
N ASP A 61 3.59 -20.62 -15.44
CA ASP A 61 4.30 -21.36 -16.47
C ASP A 61 3.49 -22.62 -16.84
N PRO A 62 3.09 -22.80 -18.11
CA PRO A 62 2.38 -23.99 -18.55
C PRO A 62 3.20 -25.29 -18.43
N ALA A 63 4.52 -25.20 -18.30
CA ALA A 63 5.40 -26.36 -18.12
C ALA A 63 5.47 -26.85 -16.67
N TRP A 64 4.93 -26.09 -15.70
CA TRP A 64 4.98 -26.46 -14.29
C TRP A 64 4.21 -27.75 -13.99
N THR A 65 4.83 -28.57 -13.16
CA THR A 65 4.21 -29.73 -12.54
C THR A 65 3.13 -29.30 -11.55
N ARG A 66 2.25 -30.24 -11.17
CA ARG A 66 1.21 -29.99 -10.15
C ARG A 66 1.81 -29.54 -8.81
N GLU A 67 2.99 -30.04 -8.47
CA GLU A 67 3.68 -29.66 -7.23
C GLU A 67 4.17 -28.21 -7.28
N GLU A 68 4.73 -27.77 -8.41
CA GLU A 68 5.18 -26.39 -8.61
C GLU A 68 4.01 -25.41 -8.60
N ILE A 69 2.91 -25.76 -9.27
CA ILE A 69 1.66 -24.99 -9.22
C ILE A 69 1.18 -24.85 -7.77
N TYR A 70 1.09 -25.95 -7.04
CA TYR A 70 0.65 -25.93 -5.63
C TYR A 70 1.56 -25.09 -4.74
N LYS A 71 2.89 -25.15 -4.94
CA LYS A 71 3.84 -24.30 -4.22
C LYS A 71 3.59 -22.81 -4.51
N GLU A 72 3.39 -22.45 -5.78
CA GLU A 72 3.11 -21.06 -6.16
C GLU A 72 1.74 -20.58 -5.63
N GLU A 73 0.71 -21.43 -5.63
CA GLU A 73 -0.58 -21.14 -5.00
C GLU A 73 -0.41 -20.84 -3.50
N CYS A 74 0.36 -21.67 -2.78
CA CYS A 74 0.67 -21.47 -1.37
C CYS A 74 1.41 -20.14 -1.12
N ARG A 75 2.36 -19.77 -1.99
CA ARG A 75 3.08 -18.49 -1.91
C ARG A 75 2.10 -17.33 -2.07
N ARG A 76 1.32 -17.32 -3.16
CA ARG A 76 0.34 -16.26 -3.45
C ARG A 76 -0.68 -16.12 -2.33
N LEU A 77 -1.13 -17.23 -1.73
CA LEU A 77 -2.02 -17.22 -0.57
C LEU A 77 -1.37 -16.53 0.64
N CYS A 78 -0.13 -16.87 0.99
CA CYS A 78 0.58 -16.27 2.13
C CYS A 78 0.79 -14.76 1.94
N TRP A 79 1.21 -14.35 0.74
CA TRP A 79 1.42 -12.93 0.42
C TRP A 79 0.09 -12.15 0.36
N SER A 80 -0.99 -12.77 -0.14
CA SER A 80 -2.33 -12.16 -0.11
C SER A 80 -2.85 -12.01 1.32
N ALA A 81 -2.56 -12.97 2.20
CA ALA A 81 -2.89 -12.85 3.63
C ALA A 81 -2.11 -11.71 4.30
N LEU A 82 -0.83 -11.52 3.93
CA LEU A 82 -0.04 -10.38 4.38
C LEU A 82 -0.67 -9.05 3.94
N THR A 83 -1.23 -8.95 2.73
CA THR A 83 -1.96 -7.74 2.28
C THR A 83 -3.10 -7.36 3.22
N LEU A 84 -3.88 -8.33 3.70
CA LEU A 84 -4.96 -8.07 4.66
C LEU A 84 -4.42 -7.60 6.01
N VAL A 85 -3.34 -8.23 6.49
CA VAL A 85 -2.70 -7.90 7.77
C VAL A 85 -2.04 -6.51 7.73
N ALA A 86 -1.32 -6.20 6.66
CA ALA A 86 -0.72 -4.88 6.43
C ALA A 86 -1.80 -3.80 6.29
N GLY A 87 -2.91 -4.11 5.62
CA GLY A 87 -4.05 -3.20 5.52
C GLY A 87 -4.70 -2.93 6.88
N HIS A 88 -4.86 -3.98 7.71
CA HIS A 88 -5.36 -3.84 9.08
C HIS A 88 -4.43 -2.98 9.95
N SER A 89 -3.11 -3.20 9.89
CA SER A 89 -2.15 -2.42 10.67
C SER A 89 -2.09 -0.96 10.20
N SER A 90 -2.12 -0.72 8.89
CA SER A 90 -2.25 0.62 8.31
C SER A 90 -3.51 1.34 8.79
N GLN A 91 -4.66 0.65 8.74
CA GLN A 91 -5.91 1.21 9.26
C GLN A 91 -5.79 1.52 10.76
N SER A 92 -5.26 0.61 11.56
CA SER A 92 -5.11 0.82 13.00
C SER A 92 -4.32 2.10 13.29
N VAL A 93 -3.16 2.27 12.63
CA VAL A 93 -2.34 3.49 12.77
C VAL A 93 -3.05 4.74 12.28
N ALA A 94 -3.79 4.68 11.17
CA ALA A 94 -4.52 5.84 10.62
C ALA A 94 -5.63 6.35 11.55
N PHE A 95 -6.15 5.49 12.43
CA PHE A 95 -7.15 5.82 13.44
C PHE A 95 -6.56 5.95 14.86
N ASP A 96 -5.24 6.14 14.97
CA ASP A 96 -4.52 6.26 16.25
C ASP A 96 -4.78 5.07 17.21
N LYS A 97 -4.90 3.87 16.65
CA LYS A 97 -5.07 2.61 17.38
C LYS A 97 -3.81 1.75 17.27
N GLU A 98 -3.52 1.02 18.34
CA GLU A 98 -2.46 0.03 18.33
C GLU A 98 -2.79 -1.12 17.36
N PRO A 99 -1.93 -1.43 16.38
CA PRO A 99 -2.12 -2.57 15.50
C PRO A 99 -2.07 -3.90 16.24
N ALA A 100 -2.98 -4.81 15.88
CA ALA A 100 -2.92 -6.19 16.39
C ALA A 100 -1.66 -6.92 15.92
N GLN A 101 -1.03 -7.68 16.83
CA GLN A 101 0.17 -8.45 16.54
C GLN A 101 -0.20 -9.85 16.02
N PHE A 102 -0.39 -9.97 14.71
CA PHE A 102 -0.61 -11.28 14.07
C PHE A 102 0.72 -11.98 13.78
N PHE A 103 0.69 -13.31 13.63
CA PHE A 103 1.86 -14.09 13.17
C PHE A 103 2.47 -13.52 11.88
N LEU A 104 1.64 -13.07 10.95
CA LEU A 104 2.06 -12.50 9.66
C LEU A 104 2.63 -11.07 9.77
N THR A 105 2.53 -10.40 10.92
CA THR A 105 3.16 -9.08 11.12
C THR A 105 4.66 -9.16 11.38
N ASP A 106 5.18 -10.34 11.73
CA ASP A 106 6.61 -10.53 11.98
C ASP A 106 7.32 -11.00 10.70
N PRO A 107 8.23 -10.18 10.12
CA PRO A 107 9.01 -10.63 8.97
C PRO A 107 9.84 -11.88 9.24
N GLY A 108 10.26 -12.11 10.49
CA GLY A 108 11.01 -13.31 10.89
C GLY A 108 10.27 -14.63 10.68
N ASN A 109 8.95 -14.58 10.45
CA ASN A 109 8.12 -15.75 10.16
C ASN A 109 8.08 -16.12 8.67
N TYR A 110 8.84 -15.42 7.82
CA TYR A 110 8.87 -15.64 6.37
C TYR A 110 10.20 -16.21 5.91
N ALA A 111 10.12 -17.33 5.21
CA ALA A 111 11.15 -17.91 4.35
C ALA A 111 10.43 -18.45 3.11
N LEU A 112 10.01 -17.52 2.25
CA LEU A 112 9.09 -17.75 1.15
C LEU A 112 9.53 -16.96 -0.08
N LEU A 113 9.47 -17.57 -1.27
CA LEU A 113 9.73 -16.85 -2.51
C LEU A 113 8.62 -15.83 -2.78
N PHE A 114 8.98 -14.70 -3.39
CA PHE A 114 8.01 -13.68 -3.76
C PHE A 114 7.10 -14.18 -4.90
N PRO A 115 5.88 -13.63 -5.06
CA PRO A 115 4.98 -14.04 -6.13
C PRO A 115 5.64 -13.86 -7.50
N GLY A 116 5.62 -14.91 -8.34
CA GLY A 116 6.25 -14.89 -9.67
C GLY A 116 7.77 -15.00 -9.69
N GLU A 117 8.45 -15.06 -8.53
CA GLU A 117 9.92 -15.07 -8.48
C GLU A 117 10.53 -16.29 -9.21
N VAL A 118 9.85 -17.45 -9.15
CA VAL A 118 10.30 -18.66 -9.85
C VAL A 118 10.33 -18.42 -11.36
N SER A 119 9.25 -17.86 -11.92
CA SER A 119 9.16 -17.55 -13.36
C SER A 119 10.19 -16.49 -13.78
N ASP A 120 10.38 -15.47 -12.94
CA ASP A 120 11.32 -14.38 -13.21
C ASP A 120 12.78 -14.85 -13.23
N ARG A 121 13.14 -15.89 -12.45
CA ARG A 121 14.50 -16.48 -12.46
C ARG A 121 14.86 -17.12 -13.79
N GLU A 122 13.88 -17.69 -14.49
CA GLU A 122 14.09 -18.36 -15.78
C GLU A 122 14.25 -17.36 -16.92
N THR A 123 13.59 -16.21 -16.80
CA THR A 123 13.84 -15.08 -17.69
C THR A 123 15.20 -14.46 -17.38
N ARG A 124 16.15 -14.50 -18.33
CA ARG A 124 17.46 -13.85 -18.20
C ARG A 124 17.35 -12.32 -18.26
N SER A 125 16.67 -11.75 -17.28
CA SER A 125 16.47 -10.33 -17.07
C SER A 125 17.72 -9.70 -16.46
N ALA A 126 18.01 -8.45 -16.82
CA ALA A 126 19.04 -7.65 -16.16
C ALA A 126 18.62 -7.19 -14.74
N MET A 127 17.33 -7.28 -14.42
CA MET A 127 16.77 -6.94 -13.11
C MET A 127 16.66 -8.17 -12.22
N SER A 128 16.88 -7.98 -10.92
CA SER A 128 16.65 -9.03 -9.93
C SER A 128 15.18 -9.45 -9.90
N PRO A 129 14.86 -10.76 -9.80
CA PRO A 129 13.50 -11.22 -9.49
C PRO A 129 12.93 -10.60 -8.20
N LYS A 130 13.80 -10.18 -7.28
CA LYS A 130 13.46 -9.51 -6.00
C LYS A 130 13.06 -8.04 -6.17
N ASP A 131 13.26 -7.48 -7.36
CA ASP A 131 12.85 -6.13 -7.74
C ASP A 131 11.66 -6.14 -8.69
N SER A 132 10.98 -7.28 -8.91
CA SER A 132 9.68 -7.27 -9.59
C SER A 132 8.66 -6.45 -8.78
N VAL A 133 7.65 -5.87 -9.45
CA VAL A 133 6.63 -5.05 -8.78
C VAL A 133 5.94 -5.82 -7.63
N TRP A 134 5.73 -7.12 -7.81
CA TRP A 134 5.17 -8.01 -6.80
C TRP A 134 6.09 -8.24 -5.60
N ALA A 135 7.38 -8.46 -5.86
CA ALA A 135 8.37 -8.59 -4.80
C ALA A 135 8.51 -7.28 -4.00
N LEU A 136 8.56 -6.13 -4.68
CA LEU A 136 8.62 -4.80 -4.04
C LEU A 136 7.38 -4.55 -3.18
N TYR A 137 6.19 -4.95 -3.63
CA TYR A 137 4.96 -4.86 -2.84
C TYR A 137 5.02 -5.69 -1.56
N CYS A 138 5.52 -6.92 -1.64
CA CYS A 138 5.70 -7.78 -0.48
C CYS A 138 6.74 -7.21 0.50
N ARG A 139 7.88 -6.73 -0.03
CA ARG A 139 8.96 -6.12 0.76
C ARG A 139 8.48 -4.91 1.55
N VAL A 140 7.75 -3.99 0.92
CA VAL A 140 7.27 -2.79 1.61
C VAL A 140 6.19 -3.11 2.64
N MET A 141 5.35 -4.13 2.43
CA MET A 141 4.40 -4.59 3.46
C MET A 141 5.12 -5.19 4.67
N LEU A 142 6.20 -5.94 4.47
CA LEU A 142 7.03 -6.45 5.58
C LEU A 142 7.70 -5.30 6.33
N LEU A 143 8.26 -4.33 5.61
CA LEU A 143 8.91 -3.15 6.18
C LEU A 143 7.92 -2.28 6.97
N TRP A 144 6.71 -2.09 6.43
CA TRP A 144 5.62 -1.40 7.12
C TRP A 144 5.26 -2.09 8.44
N ASN A 145 4.98 -3.40 8.42
CA ASN A 145 4.61 -4.13 9.64
C ASN A 145 5.74 -4.13 10.67
N PHE A 146 7.00 -4.29 10.24
CA PHE A 146 8.16 -4.10 11.12
C PHE A 146 8.17 -2.71 11.77
N THR A 147 7.93 -1.67 10.98
CA THR A 147 7.97 -0.28 11.43
C THR A 147 6.86 0.05 12.43
N THR A 148 5.66 -0.51 12.26
CA THR A 148 4.59 -0.34 13.26
C THR A 148 4.96 -0.92 14.62
N ARG A 149 5.84 -1.92 14.68
CA ARG A 149 6.36 -2.51 15.92
C ARG A 149 7.47 -1.66 16.56
N LEU A 150 8.16 -0.80 15.80
CA LEU A 150 9.16 0.14 16.33
C LEU A 150 8.56 1.19 17.25
N SER A 151 7.28 1.50 17.06
CA SER A 151 6.56 2.47 17.89
C SER A 151 6.21 1.91 19.29
N GLY A 152 6.29 0.59 19.48
CA GLY A 152 6.05 -0.08 20.76
C GLY A 152 7.32 -0.57 21.46
N ASP A 153 7.17 -1.21 22.62
CA ASP A 153 8.27 -1.77 23.41
C ASP A 153 8.78 -3.14 22.91
N ALA A 154 8.24 -3.64 21.79
CA ALA A 154 8.53 -4.97 21.25
C ALA A 154 9.96 -5.15 20.69
N LEU A 155 10.75 -4.08 20.60
CA LEU A 155 12.09 -4.08 19.99
C LEU A 155 13.13 -3.44 20.94
N ALA A 156 13.21 -3.96 22.17
CA ALA A 156 14.09 -3.44 23.23
C ALA A 156 15.59 -3.72 23.02
N ASP A 157 15.94 -4.60 22.09
CA ASP A 157 17.31 -5.16 21.99
C ASP A 157 18.35 -4.18 21.42
N ARG A 158 17.93 -3.13 20.71
CA ARG A 158 18.85 -2.12 20.15
C ARG A 158 18.26 -0.72 20.18
N PRO A 159 19.08 0.33 20.10
CA PRO A 159 18.61 1.71 20.01
C PRO A 159 17.62 1.89 18.85
N ARG A 160 16.43 2.42 19.14
CA ARG A 160 15.38 2.70 18.12
C ARG A 160 15.89 3.55 16.95
N ALA A 161 16.89 4.40 17.18
CA ALA A 161 17.52 5.20 16.14
C ALA A 161 18.23 4.36 15.05
N GLU A 162 18.86 3.24 15.42
CA GLU A 162 19.54 2.35 14.46
C GLU A 162 18.53 1.67 13.55
N TYR A 163 17.45 1.13 14.14
CA TYR A 163 16.34 0.57 13.36
C TYR A 163 15.73 1.61 12.42
N ALA A 164 15.47 2.82 12.92
CA ALA A 164 14.92 3.91 12.12
C ALA A 164 15.81 4.25 10.91
N TYR A 165 17.13 4.30 11.12
CA TYR A 165 18.09 4.51 10.04
C TYR A 165 18.08 3.37 9.03
N GLU A 166 18.14 2.11 9.47
CA GLU A 166 18.09 0.93 8.59
C GLU A 166 16.78 0.87 7.78
N VAL A 167 15.64 1.15 8.41
CA VAL A 167 14.35 1.24 7.72
C VAL A 167 14.38 2.35 6.67
N TRP A 168 14.90 3.53 7.02
CA TRP A 168 15.02 4.65 6.07
C TRP A 168 15.82 4.25 4.83
N VAL A 169 16.98 3.60 5.02
CA VAL A 169 17.81 3.10 3.92
C VAL A 169 17.05 2.10 3.04
N GLU A 170 16.36 1.12 3.63
CA GLU A 170 15.57 0.15 2.85
C GLU A 170 14.41 0.84 2.09
N THR A 171 13.76 1.87 2.68
CA THR A 171 12.74 2.62 1.93
C THR A 171 13.31 3.30 0.69
N GLN A 172 14.57 3.77 0.74
CA GLN A 172 15.23 4.36 -0.43
C GLN A 172 15.54 3.27 -1.48
N THR A 173 16.08 2.13 -1.05
CA THR A 173 16.35 1.00 -1.95
C THR A 173 15.09 0.52 -2.68
N ILE A 174 13.97 0.38 -1.98
CA ILE A 174 12.69 0.00 -2.60
C ILE A 174 12.18 1.10 -3.54
N GLN A 175 12.30 2.38 -3.16
CA GLN A 175 11.90 3.51 -4.01
C GLN A 175 12.69 3.53 -5.32
N ASP A 176 14.01 3.40 -5.25
CA ASP A 176 14.87 3.37 -6.43
C ASP A 176 14.48 2.21 -7.36
N ALA A 177 14.20 1.03 -6.79
CA ALA A 177 13.71 -0.11 -7.54
C ALA A 177 12.34 0.12 -8.18
N LEU A 178 11.41 0.80 -7.48
CA LEU A 178 10.11 1.20 -8.05
C LEU A 178 10.26 2.20 -9.19
N ASP A 179 11.19 3.14 -9.10
CA ASP A 179 11.40 4.17 -10.13
C ASP A 179 12.03 3.59 -11.41
N MET A 180 12.62 2.40 -11.36
CA MET A 180 13.00 1.64 -12.57
C MET A 180 11.77 1.12 -13.35
N HIS A 181 10.60 0.97 -12.71
CA HIS A 181 9.38 0.43 -13.32
C HIS A 181 8.58 1.49 -14.08
N VAL A 182 8.98 1.77 -15.32
CA VAL A 182 8.26 2.67 -16.25
C VAL A 182 7.21 1.96 -17.13
N CYS A 183 7.08 0.64 -17.00
CA CYS A 183 6.21 -0.19 -17.85
C CYS A 183 4.71 -0.01 -17.60
N ASN A 184 4.32 0.54 -16.44
CA ASN A 184 2.93 0.61 -16.00
C ASN A 184 2.20 -0.75 -16.00
N LEU A 185 2.94 -1.86 -15.78
CA LEU A 185 2.41 -3.23 -15.82
C LEU A 185 1.27 -3.46 -14.83
N ASP A 186 1.47 -3.03 -13.58
CA ASP A 186 0.44 -2.99 -12.55
C ASP A 186 0.55 -1.66 -11.80
N THR A 187 -0.15 -0.64 -12.30
CA THR A 187 -0.07 0.69 -11.66
C THR A 187 -0.68 0.71 -10.27
N ALA A 188 -1.66 -0.16 -10.00
CA ALA A 188 -2.27 -0.29 -8.68
C ALA A 188 -1.25 -0.72 -7.64
N LEU A 189 -0.53 -1.81 -7.91
CA LEU A 189 0.51 -2.28 -7.01
C LEU A 189 1.60 -1.23 -6.83
N LEU A 190 2.03 -0.55 -7.91
CA LEU A 190 3.00 0.55 -7.80
C LEU A 190 2.52 1.65 -6.85
N TYR A 191 1.23 2.02 -6.90
CA TYR A 191 0.65 2.99 -5.98
C TYR A 191 0.56 2.48 -4.55
N MET A 192 0.11 1.24 -4.34
CA MET A 192 0.07 0.62 -3.02
C MET A 192 1.49 0.54 -2.42
N CYS A 193 2.50 0.25 -3.24
CA CYS A 193 3.89 0.26 -2.80
C CYS A 193 4.32 1.64 -2.30
N ARG A 194 4.07 2.68 -3.12
CA ARG A 194 4.39 4.07 -2.77
C ARG A 194 3.68 4.50 -1.50
N GLU A 195 2.41 4.16 -1.33
CA GLU A 195 1.66 4.45 -0.12
C GLU A 195 2.30 3.84 1.13
N TYR A 196 2.62 2.54 1.12
CA TYR A 196 3.30 1.91 2.26
C TYR A 196 4.69 2.51 2.50
N LEU A 197 5.42 2.91 1.46
CA LEU A 197 6.70 3.63 1.62
C LEU A 197 6.50 4.97 2.33
N TYR A 198 5.51 5.77 1.91
CA TYR A 198 5.20 7.04 2.56
C TYR A 198 4.79 6.83 4.03
N ASN A 199 3.87 5.90 4.31
CA ASN A 199 3.42 5.58 5.67
C ASN A 199 4.60 5.14 6.56
N THR A 200 5.50 4.33 6.02
CA THR A 200 6.72 3.87 6.69
C THR A 200 7.63 5.05 7.02
N ARG A 201 7.96 5.91 6.05
CA ARG A 201 8.84 7.07 6.26
C ARG A 201 8.28 8.05 7.29
N VAL A 202 6.98 8.32 7.26
CA VAL A 202 6.32 9.17 8.25
C VAL A 202 6.46 8.59 9.65
N THR A 203 6.21 7.29 9.80
CA THR A 203 6.31 6.60 11.09
C THR A 203 7.74 6.62 11.62
N VAL A 204 8.72 6.33 10.79
CA VAL A 204 10.15 6.40 11.14
C VAL A 204 10.57 7.81 11.54
N THR A 205 10.17 8.83 10.77
CA THR A 205 10.48 10.23 11.09
C THR A 205 9.89 10.63 12.44
N ARG A 206 8.67 10.19 12.76
CA ARG A 206 8.07 10.41 14.10
C ARG A 206 8.90 9.76 15.19
N THR A 207 9.31 8.50 15.02
CA THR A 207 10.17 7.80 15.98
C THR A 207 11.51 8.55 16.18
N LEU A 208 12.14 9.04 15.12
CA LEU A 208 13.40 9.80 15.23
C LEU A 208 13.20 11.13 15.97
N ARG A 209 12.11 11.86 15.70
CA ARG A 209 11.80 13.12 16.38
C ARG A 209 11.51 12.93 17.87
N SER A 210 10.81 11.84 18.25
CA SER A 210 10.54 11.56 19.66
C SER A 210 11.83 11.28 20.44
N LEU A 211 12.79 10.57 19.83
CA LEU A 211 14.10 10.29 20.42
C LEU A 211 14.96 11.56 20.62
N GLN A 212 14.77 12.59 19.79
CA GLN A 212 15.49 13.87 19.89
C GLN A 212 14.93 14.79 20.99
N GLY A 213 13.96 14.35 21.80
CA GLY A 213 13.32 15.19 22.82
C GLY A 213 12.49 16.34 22.23
N SER A 214 12.17 16.29 20.93
CA SER A 214 11.28 17.25 20.27
C SER A 214 9.79 17.01 20.57
N GLU A 215 9.48 16.19 21.57
CA GLU A 215 8.23 16.33 22.33
C GLU A 215 8.34 17.51 23.30
N SER A 216 8.72 18.67 22.77
CA SER A 216 8.72 19.92 23.51
C SER A 216 7.28 20.40 23.68
N GLY A 217 6.44 19.69 24.45
CA GLY A 217 5.16 20.16 25.01
C GLY A 217 4.13 20.82 24.07
N ILE A 218 4.36 20.85 22.77
CA ILE A 218 3.51 21.49 21.77
C ILE A 218 2.84 20.33 21.02
N PRO A 219 1.58 20.01 21.35
CA PRO A 219 0.80 19.17 20.47
C PRO A 219 0.80 19.85 19.09
N HIS A 220 0.83 19.07 18.00
CA HIS A 220 0.73 19.56 16.60
C HIS A 220 2.03 19.89 15.83
N GLN A 221 3.20 19.30 16.15
CA GLN A 221 4.27 19.30 15.13
C GLN A 221 3.80 18.56 13.86
N PRO A 222 4.06 19.09 12.65
CA PRO A 222 3.55 18.51 11.41
C PRO A 222 4.00 17.06 11.25
N VAL A 223 3.02 16.15 11.18
CA VAL A 223 3.21 14.73 10.87
C VAL A 223 3.98 14.54 9.57
N PHE A 224 3.75 15.44 8.62
CA PHE A 224 4.40 15.53 7.31
C PHE A 224 5.13 16.86 7.22
N SER A 225 6.29 16.90 6.57
CA SER A 225 6.71 18.17 5.97
C SER A 225 5.66 18.59 4.92
N ARG A 226 5.46 19.88 4.72
CA ARG A 226 4.50 20.38 3.73
C ARG A 226 4.72 19.74 2.35
N LYS A 227 5.98 19.61 1.93
CA LYS A 227 6.36 19.00 0.66
C LYS A 227 5.92 17.54 0.57
N GLU A 228 6.13 16.75 1.61
CA GLU A 228 5.69 15.34 1.64
C GLU A 228 4.17 15.21 1.60
N ALA A 229 3.45 16.12 2.28
CA ALA A 229 1.99 16.16 2.23
C ALA A 229 1.48 16.49 0.81
N GLU A 230 2.05 17.50 0.17
CA GLU A 230 1.69 17.90 -1.20
C GLU A 230 1.99 16.77 -2.21
N GLU A 231 3.12 16.09 -2.05
CA GLU A 231 3.50 14.95 -2.88
C GLU A 231 2.55 13.76 -2.69
N TRP A 232 2.21 13.43 -1.44
CA TRP A 232 1.24 12.38 -1.14
C TRP A 232 -0.13 12.71 -1.74
N LEU A 233 -0.61 13.94 -1.58
CA LEU A 233 -1.88 14.41 -2.15
C LEU A 233 -1.90 14.29 -3.67
N TYR A 234 -0.79 14.66 -4.33
CA TYR A 234 -0.65 14.55 -5.77
C TYR A 234 -0.79 13.10 -6.25
N TYR A 235 -0.06 12.16 -5.64
CA TYR A 235 -0.13 10.75 -6.04
C TYR A 235 -1.48 10.13 -5.73
N GLN A 236 -2.05 10.40 -4.55
CA GLN A 236 -3.35 9.84 -4.18
C GLN A 236 -4.47 10.35 -5.08
N ASP A 237 -4.46 11.62 -5.49
CA ASP A 237 -5.42 12.14 -6.46
C ASP A 237 -5.39 11.33 -7.78
N GLN A 238 -4.22 10.91 -8.26
CA GLN A 238 -4.12 10.04 -9.43
C GLN A 238 -4.76 8.65 -9.20
N VAL A 239 -4.55 8.06 -8.03
CA VAL A 239 -5.16 6.77 -7.64
C VAL A 239 -6.68 6.90 -7.63
N ILE A 240 -7.19 7.91 -6.93
CA ILE A 240 -8.62 8.13 -6.76
C ILE A 240 -9.30 8.42 -8.11
N LYS A 241 -8.67 9.20 -9.00
CA LYS A 241 -9.17 9.43 -10.36
C LYS A 241 -9.29 8.13 -11.17
N ARG A 242 -8.30 7.23 -11.06
CA ARG A 242 -8.34 5.93 -11.74
C ARG A 242 -9.43 5.02 -11.17
N VAL A 243 -9.56 4.92 -9.85
CA VAL A 243 -10.65 4.13 -9.26
C VAL A 243 -12.00 4.71 -9.69
N LYS A 244 -12.17 6.03 -9.69
CA LYS A 244 -13.41 6.68 -10.13
C LYS A 244 -13.78 6.35 -11.58
N ALA A 245 -12.80 6.27 -12.47
CA ALA A 245 -13.03 5.88 -13.87
C ALA A 245 -13.49 4.41 -14.03
N SER A 246 -13.34 3.55 -13.01
CA SER A 246 -13.91 2.19 -13.02
C SER A 246 -15.39 2.13 -12.62
N ILE A 247 -15.94 3.17 -11.99
CA ILE A 247 -17.31 3.20 -11.46
C ILE A 247 -18.38 2.97 -12.54
N PRO A 248 -18.31 3.57 -13.74
CA PRO A 248 -19.32 3.31 -14.77
C PRO A 248 -19.38 1.84 -15.20
N HIS A 249 -18.32 1.08 -14.95
CA HIS A 249 -18.13 -0.30 -15.37
C HIS A 249 -18.36 -1.31 -14.23
N LEU A 250 -19.09 -0.95 -13.16
CA LEU A 250 -19.34 -1.84 -12.01
C LEU A 250 -19.97 -3.19 -12.38
N GLY A 251 -20.73 -3.26 -13.47
CA GLY A 251 -21.31 -4.51 -14.00
C GLY A 251 -20.39 -5.32 -14.92
N GLU A 252 -19.20 -4.82 -15.22
CA GLU A 252 -18.24 -5.38 -16.17
C GLU A 252 -16.95 -5.84 -15.44
N PRO A 253 -16.06 -6.62 -16.10
CA PRO A 253 -14.81 -7.05 -15.47
C PRO A 253 -13.94 -5.91 -14.92
N GLN A 254 -14.00 -4.72 -15.52
CA GLN A 254 -13.30 -3.51 -15.06
C GLN A 254 -13.82 -3.03 -13.69
N GLY A 255 -15.09 -3.30 -13.36
CA GLY A 255 -15.71 -2.99 -12.06
C GLY A 255 -15.32 -3.94 -10.92
N HIS A 256 -14.67 -5.07 -11.22
CA HIS A 256 -14.25 -6.06 -10.21
C HIS A 256 -13.36 -5.47 -9.12
N LEU A 257 -12.70 -4.33 -9.37
CA LEU A 257 -11.89 -3.61 -8.38
C LEU A 257 -12.68 -3.19 -7.16
N LEU A 258 -13.94 -2.82 -7.34
CA LEU A 258 -14.85 -2.43 -6.28
C LEU A 258 -15.76 -3.60 -5.87
N THR A 259 -16.18 -4.43 -6.83
CA THR A 259 -17.18 -5.49 -6.61
C THR A 259 -16.62 -6.83 -6.17
N ARG A 260 -15.30 -7.03 -6.07
CA ARG A 260 -14.70 -8.29 -5.55
C ARG A 260 -13.80 -8.12 -4.33
N ARG A 261 -13.61 -6.89 -3.85
CA ARG A 261 -12.66 -6.57 -2.76
C ARG A 261 -13.35 -5.76 -1.66
N PRO A 262 -14.21 -6.39 -0.84
CA PRO A 262 -14.93 -5.70 0.24
C PRO A 262 -14.01 -5.02 1.26
N PHE A 263 -12.80 -5.57 1.46
CA PHE A 263 -11.80 -4.98 2.34
C PHE A 263 -11.23 -3.65 1.83
N HIS A 264 -11.51 -3.22 0.60
CA HIS A 264 -11.12 -1.87 0.16
C HIS A 264 -11.89 -0.76 0.88
N VAL A 265 -13.09 -1.04 1.45
CA VAL A 265 -13.85 -0.06 2.25
C VAL A 265 -12.97 0.54 3.37
N THR A 266 -12.21 -0.33 4.06
CA THR A 266 -11.33 0.10 5.16
C THR A 266 -10.16 0.92 4.64
N TRP A 267 -9.63 0.61 3.46
CA TRP A 267 -8.57 1.38 2.82
C TRP A 267 -9.02 2.81 2.49
N PHE A 268 -10.15 2.99 1.80
CA PHE A 268 -10.69 4.33 1.52
C PHE A 268 -11.03 5.11 2.80
N SER A 269 -11.52 4.41 3.83
CA SER A 269 -11.73 5.00 5.15
C SER A 269 -10.42 5.54 5.75
N SER A 270 -9.30 4.81 5.62
CA SER A 270 -7.98 5.29 6.05
C SER A 270 -7.51 6.50 5.22
N GLN A 271 -7.71 6.49 3.89
CA GLN A 271 -7.33 7.64 3.04
C GLN A 271 -8.08 8.92 3.44
N LEU A 272 -9.36 8.82 3.79
CA LEU A 272 -10.15 9.96 4.27
C LEU A 272 -9.64 10.46 5.63
N ALA A 273 -9.30 9.56 6.54
CA ALA A 273 -8.70 9.91 7.83
C ALA A 273 -7.37 10.66 7.66
N ILE A 274 -6.51 10.23 6.72
CA ILE A 274 -5.25 10.91 6.39
C ILE A 274 -5.53 12.30 5.82
N CYS A 275 -6.48 12.46 4.89
CA CYS A 275 -6.85 13.77 4.34
C CYS A 275 -7.28 14.76 5.44
N LEU A 276 -8.12 14.31 6.39
CA LEU A 276 -8.55 15.12 7.53
C LEU A 276 -7.38 15.46 8.46
N SER A 277 -6.47 14.50 8.70
CA SER A 277 -5.28 14.71 9.51
C SER A 277 -4.34 15.74 8.89
N LEU A 278 -4.09 15.65 7.58
CA LEU A 278 -3.26 16.61 6.83
C LEU A 278 -3.80 18.04 6.96
N TRP A 279 -5.10 18.23 6.72
CA TRP A 279 -5.73 19.54 6.84
C TRP A 279 -5.76 20.05 8.28
N ASN A 280 -6.01 19.17 9.26
CA ASN A 280 -5.99 19.57 10.67
C ASN A 280 -4.62 20.07 11.10
N ASN A 281 -3.54 19.50 10.54
CA ASN A 281 -2.16 19.91 10.80
C ASN A 281 -1.76 21.19 10.04
N ASP A 282 -2.17 21.34 8.77
CA ASP A 282 -1.95 22.54 7.96
C ASP A 282 -3.25 22.95 7.25
N ARG A 283 -3.93 23.96 7.81
CA ARG A 283 -5.22 24.46 7.32
C ARG A 283 -5.14 25.12 5.94
N SER A 284 -3.93 25.40 5.44
CA SER A 284 -3.74 25.92 4.08
C SER A 284 -3.78 24.82 3.00
N LEU A 285 -3.75 23.54 3.38
CA LEU A 285 -3.86 22.40 2.45
C LEU A 285 -5.32 22.12 2.08
N SER A 286 -5.98 23.07 1.42
CA SER A 286 -7.36 22.89 0.93
C SER A 286 -7.51 21.74 -0.07
N THR A 287 -6.43 21.39 -0.77
CA THR A 287 -6.33 20.22 -1.66
C THR A 287 -6.61 18.90 -0.93
N ALA A 288 -6.30 18.80 0.37
CA ALA A 288 -6.63 17.63 1.17
C ALA A 288 -8.15 17.47 1.35
N LEU A 289 -8.90 18.56 1.45
CA LEU A 289 -10.36 18.52 1.53
C LEU A 289 -10.99 18.11 0.19
N GLU A 290 -10.45 18.59 -0.93
CA GLU A 290 -10.90 18.21 -2.27
C GLU A 290 -10.68 16.72 -2.55
N LEU A 291 -9.51 16.20 -2.17
CA LEU A 291 -9.24 14.77 -2.24
C LEU A 291 -10.15 13.99 -1.29
N GLY A 292 -10.33 14.46 -0.05
CA GLY A 292 -11.21 13.86 0.95
C GLY A 292 -12.65 13.70 0.44
N LYS A 293 -13.22 14.71 -0.23
CA LYS A 293 -14.53 14.60 -0.89
C LYS A 293 -14.56 13.53 -1.97
N SER A 294 -13.48 13.42 -2.75
CA SER A 294 -13.37 12.40 -3.79
C SER A 294 -13.27 10.98 -3.22
N VAL A 295 -12.56 10.82 -2.11
CA VAL A 295 -12.46 9.55 -1.36
C VAL A 295 -13.81 9.19 -0.74
N LEU A 296 -14.50 10.16 -0.13
CA LEU A 296 -15.81 9.94 0.51
C LEU A 296 -16.85 9.40 -0.48
N ALA A 297 -16.89 9.94 -1.70
CA ALA A 297 -17.79 9.42 -2.74
C ALA A 297 -17.52 7.93 -3.08
N LEU A 298 -16.25 7.51 -3.10
CA LEU A 298 -15.91 6.10 -3.30
C LEU A 298 -16.28 5.24 -2.08
N LEU A 299 -16.15 5.79 -0.88
CA LEU A 299 -16.56 5.13 0.35
C LEU A 299 -18.08 4.89 0.39
N ASP A 300 -18.88 5.86 -0.06
CA ASP A 300 -20.35 5.69 -0.18
C ASP A 300 -20.72 4.55 -1.13
N ILE A 301 -20.09 4.50 -2.30
CA ILE A 301 -20.29 3.44 -3.30
C ILE A 301 -19.94 2.07 -2.71
N LEU A 302 -18.82 1.98 -2.01
CA LEU A 302 -18.38 0.72 -1.41
C LEU A 302 -19.25 0.29 -0.24
N ASN A 303 -19.75 1.21 0.57
CA ASN A 303 -20.71 0.90 1.63
C ASN A 303 -22.06 0.43 1.06
N ALA A 304 -22.47 0.94 -0.11
CA ALA A 304 -23.64 0.43 -0.81
C ALA A 304 -23.42 -0.98 -1.39
N LEU A 305 -22.24 -1.25 -1.95
CA LEU A 305 -21.86 -2.57 -2.46
C LEU A 305 -21.69 -3.61 -1.35
N TRP A 306 -21.16 -3.19 -0.20
CA TRP A 306 -20.79 -4.05 0.92
C TRP A 306 -21.33 -3.52 2.24
N PRO A 307 -22.65 -3.61 2.48
CA PRO A 307 -23.28 -3.03 3.66
C PRO A 307 -22.68 -3.57 4.96
N CYS A 308 -22.15 -2.68 5.78
CA CYS A 308 -21.65 -3.00 7.11
C CYS A 308 -21.92 -1.83 8.06
N GLN A 309 -22.74 -2.05 9.08
CA GLN A 309 -23.19 -0.99 9.99
C GLN A 309 -22.03 -0.27 10.68
N ALA A 310 -20.99 -1.01 11.09
CA ALA A 310 -19.82 -0.42 11.73
C ALA A 310 -18.99 0.47 10.79
N LEU A 311 -18.90 0.10 9.51
CA LEU A 311 -18.19 0.89 8.50
C LEU A 311 -19.03 2.09 8.05
N GLN A 312 -20.36 1.93 7.97
CA GLN A 312 -21.28 3.02 7.68
C GLN A 312 -21.22 4.09 8.77
N ALA A 313 -21.37 3.72 10.04
CA ALA A 313 -21.31 4.67 11.16
C ALA A 313 -19.97 5.44 11.19
N ARG A 314 -18.87 4.77 10.83
CA ARG A 314 -17.56 5.42 10.70
C ARG A 314 -17.50 6.38 9.51
N ALA A 315 -18.06 6.00 8.37
CA ALA A 315 -18.13 6.88 7.20
C ALA A 315 -18.97 8.13 7.50
N ASP A 316 -20.07 7.99 8.25
CA ASP A 316 -20.93 9.09 8.66
C ASP A 316 -20.20 10.08 9.60
N ASP A 317 -19.45 9.58 10.58
CA ASP A 317 -18.58 10.41 11.43
C ASP A 317 -17.55 11.20 10.61
N MET A 318 -16.83 10.53 9.71
CA MET A 318 -15.83 11.20 8.88
C MET A 318 -16.47 12.21 7.90
N ARG A 319 -17.67 11.92 7.38
CA ARG A 319 -18.44 12.85 6.55
C ARG A 319 -18.78 14.12 7.32
N GLN A 320 -19.24 13.99 8.56
CA GLN A 320 -19.54 15.14 9.41
C GLN A 320 -18.28 16.00 9.59
N ARG A 321 -17.16 15.38 9.99
CA ARG A 321 -15.88 16.07 10.18
C ARG A 321 -15.38 16.75 8.91
N LEU A 322 -15.53 16.10 7.75
CA LEU A 322 -15.18 16.69 6.45
C LEU A 322 -16.07 17.89 6.11
N SER A 323 -17.37 17.80 6.41
CA SER A 323 -18.35 18.87 6.16
C SER A 323 -18.04 20.11 7.00
N GLU A 324 -17.73 19.91 8.28
CA GLU A 324 -17.28 20.96 9.19
C GLU A 324 -15.97 21.61 8.69
N ALA A 325 -15.01 20.79 8.25
CA ALA A 325 -13.74 21.28 7.70
C ALA A 325 -13.92 22.09 6.40
N CYS A 326 -14.75 21.60 5.47
CA CYS A 326 -15.11 22.32 4.26
C CYS A 326 -15.77 23.67 4.58
N THR A 327 -16.67 23.69 5.57
CA THR A 327 -17.35 24.93 6.00
C THR A 327 -16.34 25.95 6.53
N ALA A 328 -15.45 25.52 7.41
CA ALA A 328 -14.42 26.38 8.01
C ALA A 328 -13.44 26.95 6.98
N SER A 329 -13.18 26.25 5.88
CA SER A 329 -12.27 26.69 4.81
C SER A 329 -12.96 27.36 3.62
N GLY A 330 -14.29 27.57 3.66
CA GLY A 330 -15.03 28.13 2.52
C GLY A 330 -15.03 27.23 1.28
N VAL A 331 -14.78 25.93 1.46
CA VAL A 331 -14.77 24.92 0.40
C VAL A 331 -16.18 24.34 0.24
N PRO A 332 -16.65 24.05 -0.99
CA PRO A 332 -17.96 23.41 -1.19
C PRO A 332 -18.08 22.10 -0.41
N GLN A 333 -19.24 21.91 0.22
CA GLN A 333 -19.56 20.72 1.01
C GLN A 333 -19.49 19.43 0.18
N PRO A 334 -19.22 18.26 0.81
CA PRO A 334 -19.35 16.98 0.14
C PRO A 334 -20.79 16.77 -0.36
N LEU A 335 -20.93 16.10 -1.51
CA LEU A 335 -22.23 15.72 -2.03
C LEU A 335 -22.93 14.74 -1.07
N PRO A 336 -24.27 14.75 -1.00
CA PRO A 336 -25.03 13.73 -0.27
C PRO A 336 -24.70 12.32 -0.76
N ALA A 337 -24.78 11.33 0.13
CA ALA A 337 -24.34 9.95 -0.16
C ALA A 337 -25.13 9.32 -1.34
N ASP A 338 -26.42 9.57 -1.41
CA ASP A 338 -27.34 9.12 -2.46
C ASP A 338 -27.03 9.72 -3.85
N PHE A 339 -26.44 10.92 -3.89
CA PHE A 339 -25.98 11.54 -5.14
C PHE A 339 -24.70 10.90 -5.67
N ALA A 340 -23.85 10.34 -4.80
CA ALA A 340 -22.61 9.67 -5.20
C ALA A 340 -22.85 8.29 -5.81
N LEU A 341 -24.02 7.67 -5.58
CA LEU A 341 -24.32 6.32 -6.04
C LEU A 341 -24.59 6.26 -7.55
N PRO A 342 -23.91 5.36 -8.30
CA PRO A 342 -24.26 5.02 -9.67
C PRO A 342 -25.66 4.45 -9.77
N ALA A 343 -26.31 4.59 -10.94
CA ALA A 343 -27.68 4.11 -11.17
C ALA A 343 -27.85 2.62 -10.83
N ILE A 344 -26.85 1.77 -11.09
CA ILE A 344 -26.88 0.33 -10.77
C ILE A 344 -26.96 0.04 -9.26
N LEU A 345 -26.57 1.00 -8.41
CA LEU A 345 -26.58 0.87 -6.94
C LEU A 345 -27.71 1.65 -6.27
N LYS A 346 -28.47 2.45 -7.01
CA LYS A 346 -29.67 3.10 -6.48
C LYS A 346 -30.75 2.04 -6.33
N ALA A 347 -31.34 1.92 -5.14
CA ALA A 347 -32.48 1.02 -4.95
C ALA A 347 -33.58 1.35 -5.97
N PRO A 348 -34.29 0.35 -6.51
CA PRO A 348 -35.48 0.62 -7.32
C PRO A 348 -36.47 1.42 -6.44
N ALA A 349 -36.93 2.55 -6.99
CA ALA A 349 -37.89 3.43 -6.35
C ALA A 349 -39.24 2.75 -6.10
#